data_AF-A0AAV7JF64-F1
#
_entry.id   AF-A0AAV7JF64-F1
#
_cell.length_a   1.000
_cell.length_b   1.000
_cell.length_c   1.000
_cell.angle_alpha   90.00
_cell.angle_beta   90.00
_cell.angle_gamma   90.00
#
_symmetry.space_group_name_H-M   'P 1'
#
loop_
_entity.id
_entity.type
_entity.pdbx_description
1 polymer ?
#
loop_
_entity_poly.entity_id
_entity_poly.type
_entity_poly.pdbx_seq_one_letter_code
_entity_poly.pdbx_strand_id
1 'polypeptide(L)'
;MVLQKLCYDEHNWIACVDLKMVNILLGQQSGYTKYPCFLCLWDSRADEVHWEKKNWPVCQKIVVGEKNIINEPIVSRDCIILPPLHIKLRLMKQFVKALNKDGTCFNYLCSVYRGLSIEKLKAGIFDGPQIRN
;
A
#
# COMPACT_ATOMS: atom_id res chain seq x y z
N MET A 1 -17.78 10.00 16.06
CA MET A 1 -16.69 9.66 15.12
C MET A 1 -16.64 10.72 14.00
N VAL A 2 -15.49 11.02 13.38
CA VAL A 2 -15.38 12.12 12.36
C VAL A 2 -16.38 11.95 11.21
N LEU A 3 -16.57 10.73 10.71
CA LEU A 3 -17.48 10.45 9.59
C LEU A 3 -18.96 10.69 9.91
N GLN A 4 -19.38 10.50 11.16
CA GLN A 4 -20.74 10.84 11.60
C GLN A 4 -20.98 12.35 11.56
N LYS A 5 -19.96 13.16 11.89
CA LYS A 5 -20.06 14.63 11.79
C LYS A 5 -20.08 15.13 10.34
N LEU A 6 -19.66 14.29 9.40
CA LEU A 6 -19.66 14.57 7.96
C LEU A 6 -20.88 13.98 7.25
N CYS A 7 -21.83 13.37 7.98
CA CYS A 7 -22.97 12.64 7.40
C CYS A 7 -22.56 11.71 6.26
N TYR A 8 -21.45 10.97 6.43
CA TYR A 8 -20.86 10.20 5.33
C TYR A 8 -21.84 9.17 4.75
N ASP A 9 -22.69 8.56 5.58
CA ASP A 9 -23.71 7.60 5.14
C ASP A 9 -24.75 8.20 4.17
N GLU A 10 -24.97 9.53 4.23
CA GLU A 10 -25.90 10.24 3.33
C GLU A 10 -25.26 10.54 1.97
N HIS A 11 -23.95 10.73 1.95
CA HIS A 11 -23.22 11.21 0.76
C HIS A 11 -22.43 10.12 0.03
N ASN A 12 -22.02 9.09 0.76
CA ASN A 12 -21.26 7.93 0.27
C ASN A 12 -20.06 8.31 -0.62
N TRP A 13 -19.30 9.32 -0.19
CA TRP A 13 -18.21 9.88 -1.00
C TRP A 13 -17.09 8.88 -1.24
N ILE A 14 -16.43 9.01 -2.38
CA ILE A 14 -15.24 8.24 -2.68
C ILE A 14 -14.09 8.67 -1.75
N ALA A 15 -13.48 7.69 -1.06
CA ALA A 15 -12.34 7.86 -0.19
C ALA A 15 -11.04 7.53 -0.93
N CYS A 16 -10.32 8.57 -1.36
CA CYS A 16 -8.97 8.43 -1.91
C CYS A 16 -7.95 8.42 -0.77
N VAL A 17 -7.41 7.24 -0.44
CA VAL A 17 -6.64 7.06 0.80
C VAL A 17 -5.42 6.16 0.60
N ASP A 18 -4.47 6.23 1.53
CA ASP A 18 -3.33 5.29 1.58
C ASP A 18 -3.71 3.95 2.21
N LEU A 19 -2.82 2.96 2.11
CA LEU A 19 -3.05 1.61 2.65
C LEU A 19 -3.22 1.57 4.17
N LYS A 20 -2.65 2.52 4.91
CA LYS A 20 -2.80 2.57 6.37
C LYS A 20 -4.23 2.98 6.73
N MET A 21 -4.76 3.96 6.02
CA MET A 21 -6.15 4.38 6.16
C MET A 21 -7.13 3.30 5.70
N VAL A 22 -6.81 2.52 4.67
CA VAL A 22 -7.63 1.37 4.27
C VAL A 22 -7.79 0.38 5.44
N ASN A 23 -6.72 0.06 6.16
CA ASN A 23 -6.82 -0.84 7.32
C ASN A 23 -7.79 -0.30 8.37
N ILE A 24 -7.77 1.00 8.64
CA ILE A 24 -8.67 1.63 9.62
C ILE A 24 -10.11 1.59 9.12
N LEU A 25 -10.33 1.99 7.87
CA LEU A 25 -11.65 2.10 7.26
C LEU A 25 -12.35 0.75 7.07
N LEU A 26 -11.59 -0.30 6.78
CA LEU A 26 -12.12 -1.66 6.61
C LEU A 26 -11.96 -2.53 7.85
N GLY A 27 -11.55 -1.96 8.99
CA GLY A 27 -11.41 -2.68 10.24
C GLY A 27 -10.36 -3.79 10.22
N GLN A 28 -9.32 -3.67 9.37
CA GLN A 28 -8.25 -4.65 9.26
C GLN A 28 -7.19 -4.45 10.35
N GLN A 29 -6.63 -5.56 10.84
CA GLN A 29 -5.47 -5.50 11.72
C GLN A 29 -4.25 -4.99 10.94
N SER A 30 -3.51 -4.07 11.57
CA SER A 30 -2.25 -3.53 11.05
C SER A 30 -1.06 -4.44 11.41
N GLY A 31 0.04 -4.30 10.66
CA GLY A 31 1.27 -5.06 10.89
C GLY A 31 1.47 -6.20 9.89
N TYR A 32 2.28 -7.19 10.26
CA TYR A 32 2.59 -8.35 9.42
C TYR A 32 1.54 -9.46 9.59
N THR A 33 0.48 -9.36 8.79
CA THR A 33 -0.68 -10.24 8.88
C THR A 33 -0.73 -11.20 7.69
N LYS A 34 -1.36 -12.37 7.86
CA LYS A 34 -1.42 -13.41 6.82
C LYS A 34 -2.14 -12.94 5.55
N TYR A 35 -3.25 -12.21 5.73
CA TYR A 35 -4.08 -11.71 4.63
C TYR A 35 -4.18 -10.18 4.67
N PRO A 36 -3.14 -9.45 4.27
CA PRO A 36 -3.10 -7.99 4.39
C PRO A 36 -3.88 -7.28 3.27
N CYS A 37 -4.28 -7.98 2.21
CA CYS A 37 -4.98 -7.40 1.07
C CYS A 37 -6.50 -7.40 1.30
N PHE A 38 -7.15 -6.26 1.05
CA PHE A 38 -8.62 -6.12 1.16
C PHE A 38 -9.39 -6.56 -0.10
N LEU A 39 -8.67 -6.78 -1.20
CA LEU A 39 -9.24 -7.20 -2.48
C LEU A 39 -9.19 -8.73 -2.66
N CYS A 40 -8.13 -9.37 -2.20
CA CYS A 40 -7.90 -10.80 -2.39
C CYS A 40 -7.28 -11.45 -1.14
N LEU A 41 -7.37 -12.77 -1.08
CA LEU A 41 -6.81 -13.61 -0.03
C LEU A 41 -5.33 -13.92 -0.31
N TRP A 42 -4.56 -12.88 -0.63
CA TRP A 42 -3.11 -13.01 -0.79
C TRP A 42 -2.49 -13.42 0.54
N ASP A 43 -1.85 -14.59 0.55
CA ASP A 43 -1.14 -15.11 1.71
C ASP A 43 0.27 -14.53 1.72
N SER A 44 0.51 -13.54 2.58
CA SER A 44 1.80 -12.87 2.72
C SER A 44 2.92 -13.79 3.22
N ARG A 45 2.57 -14.97 3.74
CA ARG A 45 3.48 -15.96 4.32
C ARG A 45 3.76 -17.13 3.37
N ALA A 46 3.16 -17.12 2.18
CA ALA A 46 3.33 -18.18 1.19
C ALA A 46 4.59 -17.96 0.34
N ASP A 47 5.75 -17.95 1.00
CA ASP A 47 7.04 -17.61 0.39
C ASP A 47 7.43 -18.55 -0.75
N GLU A 48 7.08 -19.83 -0.65
CA GLU A 48 7.40 -20.85 -1.65
C GLU A 48 6.75 -20.58 -3.02
N VAL A 49 5.54 -20.01 -3.02
CA VAL A 49 4.77 -19.74 -4.25
C VAL A 49 4.70 -18.25 -4.60
N HIS A 50 5.46 -17.41 -3.88
CA HIS A 50 5.33 -15.95 -3.92
C HIS A 50 5.50 -15.38 -5.34
N TRP A 51 6.43 -15.94 -6.11
CA TRP A 51 6.78 -15.48 -7.45
C TRP A 51 6.05 -16.24 -8.58
N GLU A 52 5.46 -17.38 -8.26
CA GLU A 52 4.76 -18.24 -9.22
C GLU A 52 3.27 -17.92 -9.26
N LYS A 53 2.66 -17.73 -8.08
CA LYS A 53 1.23 -17.52 -7.93
C LYS A 53 0.85 -16.05 -8.08
N LYS A 54 0.36 -15.72 -9.28
CA LYS A 54 -0.13 -14.38 -9.61
C LYS A 54 -1.57 -14.15 -9.14
N ASN A 55 -2.43 -15.15 -9.28
CA ASN A 55 -3.86 -15.03 -9.00
C ASN A 55 -4.20 -15.62 -7.62
N TRP A 56 -4.76 -14.78 -6.76
CA TRP A 56 -5.23 -15.16 -5.43
C TRP A 56 -6.76 -15.08 -5.38
N PRO A 57 -7.42 -15.94 -4.59
CA PRO A 57 -8.89 -15.91 -4.48
C PRO A 57 -9.37 -14.52 -4.05
N VAL A 58 -10.46 -14.05 -4.65
CA VAL A 58 -11.05 -12.75 -4.30
C VAL A 58 -11.58 -12.80 -2.87
N CYS A 59 -11.40 -11.71 -2.13
CA CYS A 59 -12.04 -11.57 -0.83
C CYS A 59 -13.52 -11.27 -1.05
N GLN A 60 -14.39 -12.28 -0.95
CA GLN A 60 -15.81 -12.11 -1.28
C GLN A 60 -16.57 -11.27 -0.24
N LYS A 61 -16.28 -11.50 1.05
CA LYS A 61 -16.97 -10.85 2.17
C LYS A 61 -15.97 -10.39 3.21
N ILE A 62 -16.26 -9.25 3.82
CA ILE A 62 -15.54 -8.72 4.98
C ILE A 62 -16.30 -9.20 6.22
N VAL A 63 -15.75 -10.18 6.92
CA VAL A 63 -16.38 -10.82 8.09
C VAL A 63 -15.45 -10.62 9.29
N VAL A 64 -15.96 -10.00 10.35
CA VAL A 64 -15.19 -9.76 11.58
C VAL A 64 -14.74 -11.07 12.20
N GLY A 65 -13.46 -11.15 12.58
CA GLY A 65 -12.82 -12.35 13.11
C GLY A 65 -12.18 -13.25 12.04
N GLU A 66 -12.44 -13.02 10.76
CA GLU A 66 -11.82 -13.75 9.65
C GLU A 66 -10.76 -12.92 8.92
N LYS A 67 -9.77 -13.60 8.32
CA LYS A 67 -8.93 -13.06 7.22
C LYS A 67 -8.43 -11.63 7.44
N ASN A 68 -7.94 -11.34 8.65
CA ASN A 68 -7.38 -10.06 9.09
C ASN A 68 -8.38 -8.95 9.48
N ILE A 69 -9.68 -9.22 9.53
CA ILE A 69 -10.71 -8.26 9.91
C ILE A 69 -10.96 -8.37 11.42
N ILE A 70 -10.77 -7.27 12.15
CA ILE A 70 -10.94 -7.20 13.61
C ILE A 70 -12.09 -6.28 14.03
N ASN A 71 -12.56 -5.41 13.15
CA ASN A 71 -13.68 -4.50 13.41
C ASN A 71 -14.59 -4.43 12.19
N GLU A 72 -15.83 -3.99 12.41
CA GLU A 72 -16.76 -3.70 11.32
C GLU A 72 -16.22 -2.58 10.41
N PRO A 73 -16.34 -2.71 9.08
CA PRO A 73 -15.99 -1.65 8.15
C PRO A 73 -16.81 -0.40 8.40
N ILE A 74 -16.14 0.74 8.35
CA ILE A 74 -16.77 2.05 8.53
C ILE A 74 -17.28 2.61 7.20
N VAL A 75 -16.70 2.16 6.08
CA VAL A 75 -17.10 2.56 4.73
C VAL A 75 -17.19 1.33 3.84
N SER A 76 -17.98 1.41 2.77
CA SER A 76 -18.00 0.35 1.76
C SER A 76 -16.64 0.23 1.08
N ARG A 77 -16.22 -1.02 0.82
CA ARG A 77 -14.99 -1.32 0.07
C ARG A 77 -14.99 -0.65 -1.31
N ASP A 78 -16.15 -0.54 -1.94
CA ASP A 78 -16.29 0.02 -3.29
C ASP A 78 -16.09 1.54 -3.33
N CYS A 79 -16.11 2.20 -2.16
CA CYS A 79 -15.83 3.63 -2.03
C CYS A 79 -14.34 3.93 -1.88
N ILE A 80 -13.47 2.92 -1.76
CA ILE A 80 -12.04 3.12 -1.53
C ILE A 80 -11.30 3.18 -2.86
N ILE A 81 -10.54 4.27 -3.06
CA ILE A 81 -9.59 4.42 -4.16
C ILE A 81 -8.17 4.52 -3.61
N LEU A 82 -7.28 3.70 -4.16
CA LEU A 82 -5.84 3.82 -3.94
C LEU A 82 -5.25 4.72 -5.03
N PRO A 83 -4.69 5.90 -4.70
CA PRO A 83 -4.06 6.74 -5.69
C PRO A 83 -2.78 6.06 -6.20
N PRO A 84 -2.56 6.00 -7.54
CA PRO A 84 -1.38 5.37 -8.14
C PRO A 84 -0.05 5.90 -7.58
N LEU A 85 -0.04 7.17 -7.16
CA LEU A 85 1.15 7.83 -6.61
C LEU A 85 1.67 7.14 -5.35
N HIS A 86 0.82 6.80 -4.38
CA HIS A 86 1.25 6.14 -3.14
C HIS A 86 1.81 4.73 -3.41
N ILE A 87 1.26 4.02 -4.39
CA ILE A 87 1.77 2.71 -4.82
C ILE A 87 3.16 2.87 -5.43
N LYS A 88 3.33 3.79 -6.40
CA LYS A 88 4.62 4.05 -7.06
C LYS A 88 5.71 4.47 -6.07
N LEU A 89 5.40 5.39 -5.15
CA LEU A 89 6.35 5.82 -4.11
C LEU A 89 6.83 4.65 -3.26
N ARG A 90 5.91 3.77 -2.84
CA ARG A 90 6.26 2.60 -2.02
C ARG A 90 7.12 1.60 -2.79
N LEU A 91 6.79 1.35 -4.07
CA LEU A 91 7.57 0.46 -4.94
C LEU A 91 8.98 1.01 -5.18
N MET A 92 9.11 2.29 -5.54
CA MET A 92 10.41 2.94 -5.73
C MET A 92 11.27 2.86 -4.47
N LYS A 93 10.68 3.09 -3.30
CA LYS A 93 11.39 2.95 -2.03
C LYS A 93 11.97 1.56 -1.84
N GLN A 94 11.16 0.51 -2.06
CA GLN A 94 11.61 -0.88 -1.89
C GLN A 94 12.65 -1.28 -2.93
N PHE A 95 12.41 -0.92 -4.21
CA PHE A 95 13.35 -1.14 -5.30
C PHE A 95 14.72 -0.56 -4.96
N VAL A 96 14.78 0.74 -4.63
CA VAL A 96 16.05 1.39 -4.35
C VAL A 96 16.70 0.81 -3.10
N LYS A 97 15.95 0.50 -2.05
CA LYS A 97 16.49 -0.16 -0.84
C LYS A 97 17.14 -1.51 -1.12
N ALA A 98 16.60 -2.29 -2.05
CA ALA A 98 17.14 -3.58 -2.43
C ALA A 98 18.40 -3.50 -3.30
N LEU A 99 18.70 -2.35 -3.92
CA LEU A 99 19.89 -2.19 -4.75
C LEU A 99 21.19 -2.22 -3.93
N ASN A 100 22.24 -2.80 -4.52
CA ASN A 100 23.61 -2.65 -4.05
C ASN A 100 24.02 -1.16 -4.11
N LYS A 101 24.36 -0.59 -2.95
CA LYS A 101 24.66 0.85 -2.80
C LYS A 101 25.99 1.26 -3.41
N ASP A 102 26.87 0.31 -3.67
CA ASP A 102 28.15 0.52 -4.34
C ASP A 102 28.11 0.04 -5.80
N GLY A 103 26.95 -0.46 -6.25
CA GLY A 103 26.75 -0.98 -7.60
C GLY A 103 26.51 0.11 -8.64
N THR A 104 26.80 -0.22 -9.89
CA THR A 104 26.61 0.66 -11.06
C THR A 104 25.17 1.17 -11.19
N CYS A 105 24.18 0.35 -10.86
CA CYS A 105 22.76 0.75 -10.89
C CYS A 105 22.43 1.86 -9.89
N PHE A 106 22.94 1.79 -8.65
CA PHE A 106 22.73 2.85 -7.67
C PHE A 106 23.47 4.13 -8.07
N ASN A 107 24.70 4.01 -8.58
CA ASN A 107 25.45 5.15 -9.11
C ASN A 107 24.72 5.83 -10.28
N TYR A 108 24.07 5.07 -11.14
CA TYR A 108 23.20 5.61 -12.19
C TYR A 108 22.01 6.37 -11.60
N LEU A 109 21.34 5.84 -10.57
CA LEU A 109 20.26 6.57 -9.90
C LEU A 109 20.75 7.90 -9.31
N CYS A 110 21.91 7.93 -8.68
CA CYS A 110 22.52 9.17 -8.19
C CYS A 110 22.75 10.19 -9.32
N SER A 111 23.12 9.72 -10.52
CA SER A 111 23.38 10.61 -11.66
C SER A 111 22.09 11.14 -12.31
N VAL A 112 20.99 10.38 -12.26
CA VAL A 112 19.65 10.78 -12.71
C VAL A 112 19.03 11.77 -11.72
N TYR A 113 19.10 11.46 -10.43
CA TYR A 113 18.47 12.25 -9.36
C TYR A 113 19.45 13.19 -8.66
N ARG A 114 20.14 14.05 -9.42
CA ARG A 114 21.19 14.95 -8.89
C ARG A 114 20.71 15.93 -7.81
N GLY A 115 19.40 16.21 -7.77
CA GLY A 115 18.79 17.08 -6.76
C GLY A 115 18.51 16.41 -5.40
N LEU A 116 18.71 15.09 -5.30
CA LEU A 116 18.53 14.33 -4.06
C LEU A 116 19.88 14.05 -3.40
N SER A 117 19.91 14.13 -2.06
CA SER A 117 21.08 13.70 -1.31
C SER A 117 21.25 12.18 -1.40
N ILE A 118 22.48 11.71 -1.26
CA ILE A 118 22.81 10.29 -1.30
C ILE A 118 22.05 9.53 -0.20
N GLU A 119 21.84 10.14 0.97
CA GLU A 119 21.11 9.56 2.10
C GLU A 119 19.64 9.38 1.77
N LYS A 120 19.00 10.37 1.12
CA LYS A 120 17.62 10.26 0.65
C LYS A 120 17.48 9.13 -0.37
N LEU A 121 18.42 9.04 -1.32
CA LEU A 121 18.46 7.95 -2.30
C LEU A 121 18.66 6.60 -1.63
N LYS A 122 19.63 6.45 -0.72
CA LYS A 122 19.87 5.20 0.02
C LYS A 122 18.61 4.76 0.79
N ALA A 123 17.89 5.71 1.39
CA ALA A 123 16.64 5.47 2.10
C ALA A 123 15.43 5.21 1.18
N GLY A 124 15.57 5.44 -0.13
CA GLY A 124 14.49 5.35 -1.11
C GLY A 124 13.41 6.41 -0.90
N ILE A 125 13.80 7.60 -0.44
CA ILE A 125 12.90 8.72 -0.19
C ILE A 125 12.81 9.54 -1.47
N PHE A 126 11.62 9.53 -2.07
CA PHE A 126 11.25 10.33 -3.23
C PHE A 126 9.96 11.07 -2.92
N ASP A 127 9.77 12.22 -3.56
CA ASP A 127 8.50 12.93 -3.59
C ASP A 127 7.78 12.70 -4.93
N GLY A 128 6.52 13.13 -4.99
CA GLY A 128 5.66 12.81 -6.13
C GLY A 128 6.19 13.31 -7.49
N PRO A 129 6.69 14.55 -7.60
CA PRO A 129 7.26 15.07 -8.84
C PRO A 129 8.49 14.28 -9.33
N GLN A 130 9.34 13.79 -8.43
CA GLN A 130 10.56 13.05 -8.81
C GLN A 130 10.27 11.72 -9.51
N ILE A 131 9.14 11.08 -9.20
CA ILE A 131 8.76 9.79 -9.78
C ILE A 131 7.60 9.91 -10.77
N ARG A 132 7.28 11.14 -11.17
CA ARG A 132 6.29 11.43 -12.20
C ARG A 132 7.01 11.31 -13.55
N ASN A 133 6.46 10.49 -14.45
CA ASN A 133 6.97 10.29 -15.81
C ASN A 133 7.20 11.61 -16.54
#